data_AF-A0A952C792-F1
#
_entry.id   AF-A0A952C792-F1
#
_cell.length_a   1.000
_cell.length_b   1.000
_cell.length_c   1.000
_cell.angle_alpha   90.00
_cell.angle_beta   90.00
_cell.angle_gamma   90.00
#
_symmetry.space_group_name_H-M   'P 1'
#
loop_
_entity.id
_entity.type
_entity.pdbx_description
1 polymer ?
#
loop_
_entity_poly.entity_id
_entity_poly.type
_entity_poly.pdbx_seq_one_letter_code
_entity_poly.pdbx_strand_id
1 'polypeptide(L)' 'MRKLLVLALITGMTQINYAQTLKRVEYHDGNQKLIGMVTSNTGKQLPGVLILPAWKGIDEESKEAAIALAK' A
#
# COMPACT_ATOMS: atom_id res chain seq x y z
N MET A 1 18.23 24.11 -29.69
CA MET A 1 17.99 24.46 -28.26
C MET A 1 16.51 24.46 -27.88
N ARG A 2 15.60 25.08 -28.64
CA ARG A 2 14.14 25.04 -28.33
C ARG A 2 13.55 23.63 -28.19
N LYS A 3 13.93 22.67 -29.04
CA LYS A 3 13.46 21.27 -28.96
C LYS A 3 13.94 20.54 -27.69
N LEU A 4 15.14 20.89 -27.19
CA LEU A 4 15.69 20.33 -25.95
C LEU A 4 14.97 20.89 -24.71
N LEU A 5 14.61 22.18 -24.73
CA LEU A 5 13.79 22.80 -23.70
C LEU A 5 12.38 22.18 -23.61
N VAL A 6 11.76 21.90 -24.75
CA VAL A 6 10.44 21.24 -24.79
C VAL A 6 10.52 19.80 -24.24
N LEU A 7 11.57 19.06 -24.57
CA LEU A 7 11.78 17.70 -24.06
C LEU A 7 12.01 17.69 -22.54
N ALA A 8 12.77 18.65 -22.00
CA ALA A 8 13.02 18.79 -20.56
C ALA A 8 11.78 19.18 -19.75
N LEU A 9 10.86 19.96 -20.35
CA LEU A 9 9.58 20.32 -19.74
C LEU A 9 8.62 19.12 -19.63
N ILE A 10 8.64 18.21 -20.60
CA ILE A 10 7.77 17.02 -20.62
C ILE A 10 8.25 15.97 -19.61
N THR A 11 9.56 15.82 -19.42
CA THR A 11 10.12 14.85 -18.46
C THR A 11 10.07 15.32 -17.00
N GLY A 12 9.92 16.61 -16.74
CA GLY A 12 9.82 17.16 -15.37
C GLY A 12 8.50 16.88 -14.64
N MET A 13 7.45 16.44 -15.35
CA MET A 13 6.10 16.26 -14.79
C MET A 13 5.80 14.85 -14.28
N THR A 14 6.68 13.86 -14.49
CA THR A 14 6.44 12.49 -14.05
C THR A 14 6.91 12.26 -12.62
N GLN A 15 6.26 12.90 -11.65
CA GLN A 15 6.33 12.51 -10.25
C GLN A 15 5.46 11.25 -10.09
N ILE A 16 6.06 10.06 -10.18
CA ILE A 16 5.36 8.81 -9.86
C ILE A 16 5.20 8.77 -8.34
N ASN A 17 4.10 9.31 -7.84
CA ASN A 17 3.67 9.09 -6.48
C ASN A 17 3.28 7.62 -6.36
N TYR A 18 4.20 6.77 -5.90
CA TYR A 18 3.85 5.42 -5.46
C TYR A 18 3.00 5.57 -4.20
N ALA A 19 1.70 5.69 -4.37
CA ALA A 19 0.78 5.58 -3.24
C ALA A 19 1.13 4.30 -2.48
N GLN A 20 1.42 4.41 -1.18
CA GLN A 20 1.58 3.27 -0.29
C GLN A 20 0.25 2.52 -0.30
N THR A 21 0.17 1.49 -1.12
CA THR A 21 -1.08 0.82 -1.46
C THR A 21 -1.15 -0.49 -0.70
N LEU A 22 -2.24 -0.65 0.05
CA LEU A 22 -2.61 -1.92 0.64
C LEU A 22 -3.08 -2.87 -0.45
N LYS A 23 -2.50 -4.07 -0.49
CA LYS A 23 -2.90 -5.14 -1.39
C LYS A 23 -3.85 -6.07 -0.67
N ARG A 24 -4.97 -6.37 -1.30
CA ARG A 24 -5.93 -7.36 -0.83
C ARG A 24 -5.31 -8.76 -0.93
N VAL A 25 -5.46 -9.55 0.13
CA VAL A 25 -5.01 -10.95 0.19
C VAL A 25 -6.16 -11.81 0.70
N GLU A 26 -6.43 -12.90 0.02
CA GLU A 26 -7.42 -13.89 0.47
C GLU A 26 -6.71 -14.96 1.29
N TYR A 27 -7.32 -15.35 2.41
CA TYR A 27 -6.81 -16.42 3.26
C TYR A 27 -7.95 -17.25 3.83
N HIS A 28 -7.62 -18.43 4.34
CA HIS A 28 -8.59 -19.32 4.99
C HIS A 28 -8.35 -19.33 6.49
N ASP A 29 -9.43 -19.18 7.25
CA ASP A 29 -9.46 -19.41 8.69
C ASP A 29 -10.45 -20.56 8.96
N GLY A 30 -9.90 -21.76 9.16
CA GLY A 30 -10.68 -23.00 9.14
C GLY A 30 -11.47 -23.16 7.84
N ASN A 31 -12.80 -23.24 7.96
CA ASN A 31 -13.72 -23.35 6.82
C ASN A 31 -14.13 -21.98 6.25
N GLN A 32 -13.69 -20.87 6.86
CA GLN A 32 -14.05 -19.53 6.43
C GLN A 32 -13.02 -18.95 5.46
N LYS A 33 -13.49 -18.42 4.33
CA LYS A 33 -12.64 -17.62 3.42
C LYS A 33 -12.73 -16.15 3.82
N LEU A 34 -11.59 -15.57 4.17
CA LEU A 34 -11.46 -14.21 4.64
C LEU A 34 -10.56 -13.38 3.72
N ILE A 35 -10.64 -12.07 3.89
CA ILE A 35 -9.89 -11.10 3.12
C ILE A 35 -9.12 -10.21 4.08
N GLY A 36 -7.80 -10.23 3.96
CA GLY A 36 -6.88 -9.33 4.65
C GLY A 36 -6.30 -8.28 3.70
N MET A 37 -5.48 -7.40 4.26
CA MET A 37 -4.70 -6.42 3.52
C MET A 37 -3.26 -6.44 3.98
N VAL A 38 -2.33 -6.32 3.03
CA VAL A 38 -0.87 -6.29 3.29
C VAL A 38 -0.25 -5.07 2.64
N THR A 39 0.83 -4.56 3.24
CA THR A 39 1.58 -3.42 2.73
C THR A 39 2.58 -3.86 1.67
N SER A 40 3.20 -2.90 0.99
CA SER A 40 4.22 -3.14 -0.05
C SER A 40 5.51 -3.79 0.49
N ASN A 41 5.65 -3.97 1.81
CA ASN A 41 6.80 -4.64 2.44
C ASN A 41 6.72 -6.17 2.41
N THR A 42 5.68 -6.74 1.79
CA THR A 42 5.55 -8.19 1.60
C THR A 42 6.84 -8.78 0.96
N GLY A 43 7.37 -9.84 1.56
CA GLY A 43 8.59 -10.52 1.09
C GLY A 43 9.91 -9.94 1.61
N LYS A 44 9.88 -8.82 2.34
CA LYS A 44 11.05 -8.29 3.06
C LYS A 44 11.17 -8.95 4.43
N GLN A 45 12.39 -9.17 4.90
CA GLN A 45 12.67 -9.67 6.26
C GLN A 45 12.65 -8.50 7.26
N LEU A 46 11.46 -7.96 7.50
CA LEU A 46 11.20 -6.90 8.47
C LEU A 46 10.22 -7.41 9.55
N PRO A 47 10.20 -6.81 10.76
CA PRO A 47 9.18 -7.12 11.75
C PRO A 47 7.77 -6.95 11.17
N GLY A 48 6.90 -7.91 11.43
CA GLY A 48 5.50 -7.89 11.01
C GLY A 48 4.58 -7.38 12.10
N VAL A 49 3.55 -6.60 11.73
CA VAL A 49 2.48 -6.16 12.63
C VAL A 49 1.14 -6.65 12.09
N LEU A 50 0.35 -7.31 12.94
CA LEU A 50 -1.03 -7.69 12.66
C LEU A 50 -1.98 -6.65 13.27
N ILE A 51 -2.77 -6.01 12.43
CA ILE A 51 -3.81 -5.07 12.87
C ILE A 51 -5.15 -5.77 12.77
N LEU A 52 -5.82 -5.88 13.91
CA LEU A 52 -7.19 -6.37 13.98
C LEU A 52 -8.11 -5.15 14.10
N PRO A 53 -8.94 -4.87 13.07
CA PRO A 53 -9.87 -3.75 13.14
C PRO A 53 -10.90 -3.98 14.24
N ALA A 54 -11.54 -2.89 14.66
CA ALA A 54 -12.64 -2.96 15.61
C ALA A 54 -13.89 -3.61 14.96
N TRP A 55 -15.04 -3.43 15.60
CA TRP A 55 -16.32 -3.88 15.06
C TRP A 55 -16.58 -3.33 13.64
N LYS A 56 -17.22 -4.13 12.77
CA LYS A 56 -17.55 -3.86 11.36
C LYS A 56 -16.45 -4.14 10.32
N GLY A 57 -15.30 -4.67 10.72
CA GLY A 57 -14.25 -5.12 9.80
C GLY A 57 -13.31 -3.99 9.38
N ILE A 58 -12.60 -4.15 8.26
CA ILE A 58 -11.47 -3.27 7.95
C ILE A 58 -11.92 -1.85 7.59
N ASP A 59 -11.74 -0.93 8.53
CA ASP A 59 -12.04 0.49 8.41
C ASP A 59 -10.83 1.33 7.93
N GLU A 60 -11.03 2.64 7.80
CA GLU A 60 -9.99 3.55 7.32
C GLU A 60 -8.88 3.75 8.35
N GLU A 61 -9.22 3.81 9.65
CA GLU A 61 -8.26 3.95 10.74
C GLU A 61 -7.25 2.79 10.73
N SER A 62 -7.74 1.57 10.55
CA SER A 62 -6.91 0.36 10.45
C SER A 62 -6.00 0.38 9.21
N LYS A 63 -6.47 0.93 8.08
CA LYS A 63 -5.65 1.07 6.87
C LYS A 63 -4.56 2.12 7.05
N GLU A 64 -4.90 3.26 7.63
CA GLU A 64 -3.94 4.34 7.90
C GLU A 64 -2.87 3.87 8.87
N ALA A 65 -3.25 3.16 9.93
CA ALA A 65 -2.29 2.56 10.87
C ALA A 65 -1.34 1.57 10.17
N ALA A 66 -1.87 0.71 9.29
CA ALA A 66 -1.06 -0.22 8.50
C ALA A 66 -0.03 0.50 7.61
N ILE A 67 -0.46 1.59 6.96
CA ILE A 67 0.41 2.41 6.10
C ILE A 67 1.47 3.14 6.93
N ALA A 68 1.08 3.70 8.08
CA ALA A 68 1.99 4.43 8.97
C ALA A 68 3.10 3.52 9.53
N LEU A 69 2.76 2.28 9.91
CA LEU A 69 3.71 1.29 10.42
C LEU A 69 4.60 0.66 9.34
N ALA A 70 4.25 0.82 8.06
CA ALA A 70 5.02 0.28 6.95
C ALA A 70 6.13 1.22 6.44
N LYS A 71 6.18 2.46 6.96
CA LYS A 71 7.26 3.41 6.70
C LYS A 71 8.56 2.93 7.35
#